data_AF-A0A7R8AHD9-F1
#
_entry.id   AF-A0A7R8AHD9-F1
#
_cell.length_a   1.000
_cell.length_b   1.000
_cell.length_c   1.000
_cell.angle_alpha   90.00
_cell.angle_beta   90.00
_cell.angle_gamma   90.00
#
_symmetry.space_group_name_H-M   'P 1'
#
loop_
_entity.id
_entity.type
_entity.pdbx_description
1 polymer ?
#
loop_
_entity_poly.entity_id
_entity_poly.type
_entity_poly.pdbx_seq_one_letter_code
_entity_poly.pdbx_strand_id
1 'polypeptide(L)'
;MKISLASASILLTALTPAVLGQDNNDPADALLYLWNTRGAAFKAVASTECKTDLDPDYYSLTQIKIGGKKGQPPPDIQCDFYTTQECDGEPFTAVAGVTYEFDDDDPFVVGSYKCEPVE
;
A
#
# COMPACT_ATOMS: atom_id res chain seq x y z
N MET A 1 31.93 -12.46 54.64
CA MET A 1 31.48 -13.35 53.55
C MET A 1 30.09 -12.90 53.12
N LYS A 2 29.91 -12.61 51.83
CA LYS A 2 28.66 -12.20 51.19
C LYS A 2 27.90 -13.46 50.73
N ILE A 3 26.59 -13.52 50.93
CA ILE A 3 25.72 -14.44 50.18
C ILE A 3 24.55 -13.61 49.65
N SER A 4 24.49 -13.49 48.33
CA SER A 4 23.54 -12.71 47.55
C SER A 4 22.11 -13.23 47.69
N LEU A 5 21.16 -12.31 47.85
CA LEU A 5 19.76 -12.54 47.45
C LEU A 5 19.67 -12.37 45.93
N ALA A 6 19.28 -13.42 45.22
CA ALA A 6 18.82 -13.33 43.84
C ALA A 6 17.31 -13.05 43.88
N SER A 7 16.92 -11.78 43.74
CA SER A 7 15.53 -11.41 43.49
C SER A 7 15.19 -11.75 42.04
N ALA A 8 14.31 -12.73 41.87
CA ALA A 8 13.75 -13.08 40.58
C ALA A 8 12.82 -11.95 40.09
N SER A 9 13.30 -11.18 39.11
CA SER A 9 12.47 -10.24 38.37
C SER A 9 11.53 -11.02 37.47
N ILE A 10 10.24 -11.01 37.81
CA ILE A 10 9.18 -11.49 36.91
C ILE A 10 9.08 -10.45 35.79
N LEU A 11 9.63 -10.78 34.62
CA LEU A 11 9.38 -10.04 33.39
C LEU A 11 7.88 -10.21 33.08
N LEU A 12 7.05 -9.22 33.42
CA LEU A 12 5.75 -9.07 32.80
C LEU A 12 6.02 -8.66 31.34
N THR A 13 6.05 -9.64 30.44
CA THR A 13 5.81 -9.39 29.03
C THR A 13 4.44 -8.76 28.91
N ALA A 14 4.42 -7.46 28.65
CA ALA A 14 3.22 -6.74 28.24
C ALA A 14 2.69 -7.41 26.97
N LEU A 15 1.65 -8.21 27.11
CA LEU A 15 0.79 -8.58 26.00
C LEU A 15 0.10 -7.30 25.58
N THR A 16 0.68 -6.56 24.63
CA THR A 16 -0.07 -5.52 23.92
C THR A 16 -1.27 -6.22 23.29
N PRO A 17 -2.51 -5.79 23.56
CA PRO A 17 -3.65 -6.36 22.88
C PRO A 17 -3.41 -6.16 21.38
N ALA A 18 -3.35 -7.26 20.64
CA ALA A 18 -3.56 -7.21 19.21
C ALA A 18 -4.89 -6.48 19.03
N VAL A 19 -4.84 -5.29 18.42
CA VAL A 19 -6.03 -4.55 18.02
C VAL A 19 -6.67 -5.37 16.91
N LEU A 20 -7.41 -6.41 17.32
CA LEU A 20 -8.35 -7.13 16.48
C LEU A 20 -9.57 -6.23 16.38
N GLY A 21 -9.68 -5.50 15.27
CA GLY A 21 -10.89 -4.74 14.96
C GLY A 21 -10.72 -3.24 14.69
N GLN A 22 -9.59 -2.79 14.12
CA GLN A 22 -9.70 -1.61 13.26
C GLN A 22 -10.21 -2.12 11.92
N ASP A 23 -11.46 -1.77 11.58
CA ASP A 23 -11.93 -1.77 10.18
C ASP A 23 -10.92 -0.92 9.41
N ASN A 24 -9.96 -1.60 8.80
CA ASN A 24 -8.81 -0.97 8.17
C ASN A 24 -9.27 -0.61 6.76
N ASN A 25 -10.19 0.34 6.66
CA ASN A 25 -10.81 0.75 5.39
C ASN A 25 -10.40 2.17 5.01
N ASP A 26 -9.49 2.80 5.76
CA ASP A 26 -8.94 4.12 5.43
C ASP A 26 -7.90 3.99 4.31
N PRO A 27 -8.12 4.59 3.13
CA PRO A 27 -7.13 4.59 2.06
C PRO A 27 -5.78 5.18 2.47
N ALA A 28 -5.73 6.09 3.46
CA ALA A 28 -4.47 6.63 3.96
C ALA A 28 -3.56 5.59 4.65
N ASP A 29 -4.09 4.40 4.97
CA ASP A 29 -3.34 3.27 5.52
C ASP A 29 -2.82 2.30 4.45
N ALA A 30 -3.17 2.50 3.19
CA ALA A 30 -2.65 1.74 2.07
C ALA A 30 -1.43 2.39 1.42
N LEU A 31 -0.52 1.54 0.96
CA LEU A 31 0.63 1.91 0.14
C LEU A 31 0.45 1.31 -1.25
N LEU A 32 0.59 2.16 -2.26
CA LEU A 32 0.67 1.77 -3.66
C LEU A 32 2.12 1.50 -3.99
N TYR A 33 2.40 0.32 -4.53
CA TYR A 33 3.70 -0.05 -5.06
C TYR A 33 3.56 -0.18 -6.57
N LEU A 34 4.27 0.68 -7.30
CA LEU A 34 4.19 0.79 -8.75
C LEU A 34 5.59 0.53 -9.33
N TRP A 35 5.76 -0.54 -10.10
CA TRP A 35 7.05 -0.88 -10.72
C TRP A 35 7.05 -0.49 -12.18
N ASN A 36 8.13 0.14 -12.64
CA ASN A 36 8.35 0.43 -14.06
C ASN A 36 9.24 -0.62 -14.73
N THR A 37 9.38 -0.52 -16.05
CA THR A 37 10.24 -1.38 -16.90
C THR A 37 11.73 -1.34 -16.53
N ARG A 38 12.16 -0.36 -15.72
CA ARG A 38 13.52 -0.29 -15.16
C ARG A 38 13.67 -1.06 -13.84
N GLY A 39 12.59 -1.67 -13.34
CA GLY A 39 12.53 -2.38 -12.07
C GLY A 39 12.49 -1.46 -10.84
N ALA A 40 12.36 -0.14 -11.03
CA ALA A 40 12.25 0.81 -9.93
C ALA A 40 10.82 0.80 -9.38
N ALA A 41 10.69 0.70 -8.05
CA ALA A 41 9.41 0.74 -7.35
C ALA A 41 9.14 2.13 -6.78
N PHE A 42 8.14 2.81 -7.32
CA PHE A 42 7.58 4.01 -6.70
C PHE A 42 6.59 3.63 -5.60
N LYS A 43 6.60 4.40 -4.51
CA LYS A 43 5.68 4.21 -3.39
C LYS A 43 4.83 5.47 -3.21
N ALA A 44 3.51 5.29 -3.32
CA ALA A 44 2.53 6.32 -3.00
C ALA A 44 1.65 5.88 -1.83
N VAL A 45 1.03 6.86 -1.17
CA VAL A 45 -0.06 6.61 -0.22
C VAL A 45 -1.36 6.63 -1.01
N ALA A 46 -2.24 5.66 -0.81
CA ALA A 46 -3.56 5.70 -1.44
C ALA A 46 -4.34 6.94 -0.99
N SER A 47 -5.18 7.47 -1.88
CA SER A 47 -5.90 8.72 -1.63
C SER A 47 -7.28 8.70 -2.25
N THR A 48 -8.26 9.25 -1.52
CA THR A 48 -9.63 9.49 -2.02
C THR A 48 -9.74 10.69 -2.94
N GLU A 49 -8.70 11.51 -3.02
CA GLU A 49 -8.57 12.58 -4.00
C GLU A 49 -7.88 12.08 -5.26
N CYS A 50 -8.15 12.70 -6.40
CA CYS A 50 -7.38 12.44 -7.61
C CYS A 50 -5.93 12.89 -7.41
N LYS A 51 -4.98 11.96 -7.58
CA LYS A 51 -3.54 12.23 -7.50
C LYS A 51 -2.93 12.16 -8.88
N THR A 52 -2.17 13.20 -9.21
CA THR A 52 -1.62 13.47 -10.56
C THR A 52 -0.10 13.63 -10.50
N ASP A 53 0.47 13.63 -9.30
CA ASP A 53 1.87 13.81 -8.96
C ASP A 53 2.66 12.50 -9.04
N LEU A 54 2.36 11.66 -10.02
CA LEU A 54 3.18 10.51 -10.34
C LEU A 54 4.47 11.00 -10.99
N ASP A 55 5.61 10.54 -10.46
CA ASP A 55 6.93 10.91 -10.98
C ASP A 55 7.04 10.49 -12.46
N PRO A 56 7.45 11.40 -13.37
CA PRO A 56 7.46 11.16 -14.80
C PRO A 56 8.31 9.97 -15.26
N ASP A 57 9.20 9.49 -14.40
CA ASP A 57 9.96 8.26 -14.63
C ASP A 57 9.11 6.96 -14.53
N TYR A 58 7.84 7.05 -14.10
CA TYR A 58 6.98 5.91 -13.78
C TYR A 58 5.66 5.90 -14.57
N TYR A 59 5.57 6.62 -15.68
CA TYR A 59 4.37 6.60 -16.52
C TYR A 59 4.07 5.22 -17.11
N SER A 60 5.06 4.33 -17.29
CA SER A 60 4.85 2.97 -17.79
C SER A 60 5.14 1.94 -16.71
N LEU A 61 4.10 1.22 -16.28
CA LEU A 61 4.13 0.24 -15.22
C LEU A 61 4.09 -1.19 -15.75
N THR A 62 4.89 -2.04 -15.13
CA THR A 62 4.91 -3.49 -15.35
C THR A 62 4.28 -4.24 -14.19
N GLN A 63 4.12 -3.58 -13.04
CA GLN A 63 3.44 -4.16 -11.89
C GLN A 63 2.77 -3.09 -11.03
N ILE A 64 1.57 -3.42 -10.53
CA ILE A 64 0.84 -2.68 -9.51
C ILE A 64 0.54 -3.60 -8.33
N LYS A 65 0.75 -3.10 -7.11
CA LYS A 65 0.30 -3.77 -5.89
C LYS A 65 -0.18 -2.76 -4.87
N ILE A 66 -1.30 -3.04 -4.23
CA ILE A 66 -1.82 -2.29 -3.09
C ILE A 66 -1.57 -3.11 -1.82
N GLY A 67 -0.76 -2.55 -0.91
CA GLY A 67 -0.35 -3.19 0.33
C GLY A 67 -0.66 -2.35 1.56
N GLY A 68 -0.49 -2.93 2.74
CA GLY A 68 -0.56 -2.20 4.01
C GLY A 68 0.79 -1.56 4.37
N LYS A 69 0.76 -0.63 5.33
CA LYS A 69 1.98 -0.15 5.99
C LYS A 69 2.72 -1.31 6.68
N LYS A 70 4.00 -1.10 6.99
CA LYS A 70 4.87 -2.13 7.57
C LYS A 70 4.24 -2.74 8.83
N GLY A 71 4.01 -4.05 8.80
CA GLY A 71 3.43 -4.80 9.92
C GLY A 71 1.90 -4.73 10.02
N GLN A 72 1.23 -4.13 9.03
CA GLN A 72 -0.22 -4.06 8.93
C GLN A 72 -0.70 -4.84 7.71
N PRO A 73 -1.84 -5.54 7.80
CA PRO A 73 -2.49 -6.08 6.62
C PRO A 73 -2.90 -4.93 5.68
N PRO A 74 -3.02 -5.19 4.36
CA PRO A 74 -3.57 -4.19 3.45
C PRO A 74 -4.99 -3.82 3.88
N PRO A 75 -5.36 -2.53 3.83
CA PRO A 75 -6.73 -2.11 4.09
C PRO A 75 -7.69 -2.58 2.99
N ASP A 76 -8.98 -2.67 3.28
CA ASP A 76 -10.00 -3.10 2.30
C ASP A 76 -10.39 -1.92 1.40
N ILE A 77 -9.58 -1.72 0.37
CA ILE A 77 -9.72 -0.62 -0.59
C ILE A 77 -9.51 -1.12 -2.02
N GLN A 78 -10.02 -0.34 -2.96
CA GLN A 78 -9.67 -0.41 -4.37
C GLN A 78 -9.09 0.92 -4.84
N CYS A 79 -8.29 0.88 -5.89
CA CYS A 79 -7.77 2.06 -6.56
C CYS A 79 -8.00 1.96 -8.06
N ASP A 80 -8.57 3.02 -8.60
CA ASP A 80 -8.67 3.26 -10.03
C ASP A 80 -7.43 3.99 -10.51
N PHE A 81 -6.81 3.44 -11.55
CA PHE A 81 -5.67 4.00 -12.23
C PHE A 81 -6.08 4.43 -13.63
N TYR A 82 -5.81 5.68 -13.98
CA TYR A 82 -6.21 6.30 -15.24
C TYR A 82 -4.97 6.59 -16.07
N THR A 83 -5.10 6.53 -17.39
CA THR A 83 -4.02 6.89 -18.33
C THR A 83 -3.85 8.42 -18.44
N THR A 84 -4.86 9.18 -18.03
CA THR A 84 -4.90 10.65 -18.05
C THR A 84 -4.41 11.25 -16.73
N GLN A 85 -4.20 12.57 -16.68
CA GLN A 85 -3.79 13.28 -15.47
C GLN A 85 -4.97 13.82 -14.63
N GLU A 86 -6.23 13.57 -15.00
CA GLU A 86 -7.38 14.21 -14.33
C GLU A 86 -8.38 13.20 -13.71
N CYS A 87 -7.98 11.94 -13.55
CA CYS A 87 -8.83 10.83 -13.11
C CYS A 87 -10.14 10.71 -13.91
N ASP A 88 -10.01 10.85 -15.22
CA ASP A 88 -11.10 10.79 -16.19
C ASP A 88 -10.86 9.67 -17.22
N GLY A 89 -11.94 9.27 -17.89
CA GLY A 89 -11.93 8.14 -18.83
C GLY A 89 -12.15 6.79 -18.14
N GLU A 90 -11.78 5.72 -18.85
CA GLU A 90 -11.93 4.33 -18.37
C GLU A 90 -10.73 3.96 -17.48
N PRO A 91 -10.96 3.64 -16.20
CA PRO A 91 -9.89 3.24 -15.30
C PRO A 91 -9.54 1.76 -15.44
N PHE A 92 -8.33 1.43 -15.01
CA PHE A 92 -7.97 0.11 -14.53
C PHE A 92 -8.15 0.05 -13.00
N THR A 93 -9.04 -0.80 -12.52
CA THR A 93 -9.28 -0.97 -11.07
C THR A 93 -8.42 -2.09 -10.49
N ALA A 94 -7.61 -1.77 -9.50
CA ALA A 94 -6.85 -2.74 -8.71
C ALA A 94 -7.35 -2.79 -7.26
N VAL A 95 -7.38 -3.98 -6.68
CA VAL A 95 -7.82 -4.20 -5.29
C VAL A 95 -6.65 -4.55 -4.38
N ALA A 96 -6.81 -4.23 -3.10
CA ALA A 96 -5.88 -4.56 -2.03
C ALA A 96 -5.49 -6.06 -2.00
N GLY A 97 -4.20 -6.33 -1.78
CA GLY A 97 -3.69 -7.69 -1.62
C GLY A 97 -3.46 -8.48 -2.92
N VAL A 98 -3.89 -7.96 -4.07
CA VAL A 98 -3.61 -8.54 -5.40
C VAL A 98 -2.41 -7.85 -6.04
N THR A 99 -1.58 -8.64 -6.72
CA THR A 99 -0.52 -8.13 -7.60
C THR A 99 -0.99 -8.24 -9.04
N TYR A 100 -0.94 -7.13 -9.76
CA TYR A 100 -1.28 -7.06 -11.18
C TYR A 100 0.00 -6.86 -11.97
N GLU A 101 0.18 -7.66 -13.02
CA GLU A 101 1.38 -7.66 -13.86
C GLU A 101 0.99 -7.30 -15.29
N PHE A 102 1.84 -6.51 -15.93
CA PHE A 102 1.71 -6.06 -17.32
C PHE A 102 2.97 -6.47 -18.07
N ASP A 103 2.82 -6.72 -19.37
CA ASP A 103 3.95 -7.11 -20.22
C ASP A 103 4.96 -5.96 -20.34
N ASP A 104 6.25 -6.27 -20.40
CA ASP A 104 7.29 -5.26 -20.62
C ASP A 104 7.17 -4.60 -22.00
N ASP A 105 6.65 -5.34 -23.00
CA ASP A 105 6.41 -4.87 -24.36
C ASP A 105 5.10 -4.07 -24.49
N ASP A 106 4.17 -4.21 -23.52
CA ASP A 106 2.90 -3.47 -23.44
C ASP A 106 2.59 -3.04 -21.99
N PRO A 107 3.40 -2.11 -21.43
CA PRO A 107 3.26 -1.70 -20.04
C PRO A 107 2.03 -0.81 -19.84
N PHE A 108 1.40 -0.91 -18.68
CA PHE A 108 0.27 -0.06 -18.33
C PHE A 108 0.72 1.39 -18.14
N VAL A 109 0.11 2.32 -18.89
CA VAL A 109 0.43 3.74 -18.76
C VAL A 109 -0.45 4.40 -17.69
N VAL A 110 0.15 4.98 -16.66
CA VAL A 110 -0.59 5.61 -15.55
C VAL A 110 -0.34 7.11 -15.49
N GLY A 111 -1.37 7.93 -15.67
CA GLY A 111 -1.30 9.38 -15.50
C GLY A 111 -1.79 9.85 -14.13
N SER A 112 -2.77 9.17 -13.53
CA SER A 112 -3.35 9.53 -12.24
C SER A 112 -4.00 8.33 -11.55
N TYR A 113 -4.28 8.46 -10.26
CA TYR A 113 -5.01 7.45 -9.49
C TYR A 113 -5.95 8.08 -8.47
N LYS A 114 -6.97 7.30 -8.09
CA LYS A 114 -7.90 7.61 -7.00
C LYS A 114 -8.33 6.29 -6.33
N CYS A 115 -8.42 6.30 -5.01
CA CYS A 115 -8.73 5.11 -4.22
C CYS A 115 -9.96 5.32 -3.36
N GLU A 116 -10.65 4.24 -3.04
CA GLU A 116 -11.83 4.25 -2.19
C GLU A 116 -11.95 2.95 -1.38
N PRO A 117 -12.64 3.00 -0.22
CA PRO A 117 -13.00 1.78 0.51
C PRO A 117 -13.86 0.84 -0.33
N VAL A 118 -13.69 -0.47 -0.12
CA VAL A 118 -14.62 -1.47 -0.65
C VAL A 118 -15.78 -1.63 0.36
N GLU A 119 -17.02 -1.61 -0.13
CA GLU A 119 -18.26 -1.80 0.69
C GLU A 119 -18.69 -3.27 0.80
#